data_AF-A0A1V5USM5-F1
#
_entry.id   AF-A0A1V5USM5-F1
#
_cell.length_a   1.000
_cell.length_b   1.000
_cell.length_c   1.000
_cell.angle_alpha   90.00
_cell.angle_beta   90.00
_cell.angle_gamma   90.00
#
_symmetry.space_group_name_H-M   'P 1'
#
loop_
_entity.id
_entity.type
_entity.pdbx_description
1 polymer ?
#
loop_
_entity_poly.entity_id
_entity_poly.type
_entity_poly.pdbx_seq_one_letter_code
_entity_poly.pdbx_strand_id
1 'polypeptide(L)'
;MNTACAACLETAMNIPEKELPLYEENLIRRLDGIAAFARKADWKDFTWTVHMEDESEFKYRGLREKSDRIIRRMSDFIRMKYPVFRRETANPYIPRLRGSFNLWTVLIRDYPKITPAEWDAIRKDGDGVWAYVCCEPHAPFANFFVDQEGAVPRVLFWQLFKHRIDGLLYYSVNAVRRQENSDLPGPK
;
A
#
# COMPACT_ATOMS: atom_id res chain seq x y z
N MET A 1 6.14 1.32 -17.49
CA MET A 1 5.21 0.22 -17.20
C MET A 1 4.17 0.80 -16.24
N ASN A 2 2.98 1.15 -16.72
CA ASN A 2 1.91 1.62 -15.82
C ASN A 2 1.37 0.39 -15.11
N THR A 3 1.83 0.13 -13.89
CA THR A 3 1.11 -0.72 -12.94
C THR A 3 -0.17 0.01 -12.58
N ALA A 4 -1.19 -0.10 -13.44
CA ALA A 4 -2.52 0.31 -13.09
C ALA A 4 -2.97 -0.60 -11.94
N CYS A 5 -3.12 -0.02 -10.75
CA CYS A 5 -3.65 -0.73 -9.60
C CYS A 5 -4.97 -1.43 -10.00
N ALA A 6 -5.07 -2.74 -9.80
CA ALA A 6 -6.21 -3.52 -10.30
C ALA A 6 -7.54 -3.05 -9.69
N ALA A 7 -7.47 -2.49 -8.47
CA ALA A 7 -8.54 -1.79 -7.77
C ALA A 7 -8.15 -0.32 -7.50
N CYS A 8 -7.69 0.39 -8.53
CA CYS A 8 -7.22 1.77 -8.41
C CYS A 8 -8.32 2.69 -7.86
N LEU A 9 -8.23 3.05 -6.57
CA LEU A 9 -9.15 4.00 -5.97
C LEU A 9 -9.09 5.35 -6.72
N GLU A 10 -7.97 5.72 -7.35
CA GLU A 10 -7.88 6.88 -8.23
C GLU A 10 -8.96 6.91 -9.33
N THR A 11 -9.26 5.76 -9.95
CA THR A 11 -10.34 5.69 -10.95
C THR A 11 -11.70 5.91 -10.29
N ALA A 12 -11.95 5.26 -9.15
CA ALA A 12 -13.19 5.45 -8.39
C ALA A 12 -13.38 6.89 -7.89
N MET A 13 -12.28 7.58 -7.57
CA MET A 13 -12.26 8.97 -7.14
C MET A 13 -12.63 9.96 -8.24
N ASN A 14 -12.32 9.61 -9.50
CA ASN A 14 -12.46 10.47 -10.67
C ASN A 14 -13.76 10.28 -11.46
N ILE A 15 -14.61 9.31 -11.09
CA ILE A 15 -15.94 9.13 -11.70
C ILE A 15 -17.07 9.71 -10.82
N PRO A 16 -18.24 10.03 -11.40
CA PRO A 16 -19.44 10.34 -10.63
C PRO A 16 -19.85 9.17 -9.72
N GLU A 17 -20.32 9.45 -8.50
CA GLU A 17 -20.66 8.37 -7.54
C GLU A 17 -21.78 7.44 -8.02
N LYS A 18 -22.68 7.93 -8.87
CA LYS A 18 -23.72 7.12 -9.53
C LYS A 18 -23.14 6.04 -10.46
N GLU A 19 -21.89 6.18 -10.88
CA GLU A 19 -21.17 5.25 -11.76
C GLU A 19 -20.30 4.25 -10.98
N LEU A 20 -20.18 4.38 -9.66
CA LEU A 20 -19.47 3.41 -8.81
C LEU A 20 -19.97 1.97 -8.96
N PRO A 21 -21.29 1.68 -9.09
CA PRO A 21 -21.75 0.31 -9.36
C PRO A 21 -21.19 -0.27 -10.66
N LEU A 22 -21.08 0.53 -11.73
CA LEU A 22 -20.47 0.09 -12.99
C LEU A 22 -18.96 -0.17 -12.82
N TYR A 23 -18.28 0.66 -12.01
CA TYR A 23 -16.89 0.41 -11.66
C TYR A 23 -16.72 -0.90 -10.88
N GLU A 24 -17.60 -1.19 -9.92
CA GLU A 24 -17.64 -2.46 -9.18
C GLU A 24 -17.86 -3.63 -10.14
N GLU A 25 -18.79 -3.56 -11.09
CA GLU A 25 -18.98 -4.60 -12.12
C GLU A 25 -17.72 -4.86 -12.95
N ASN A 26 -16.99 -3.81 -13.32
CA ASN A 26 -15.72 -3.95 -14.03
C ASN A 26 -14.65 -4.62 -13.16
N LEU A 27 -14.62 -4.33 -11.86
CA LEU A 27 -13.74 -5.04 -10.92
C LEU A 27 -14.14 -6.50 -10.78
N ILE A 28 -15.43 -6.83 -10.82
CA ILE A 28 -15.88 -8.23 -10.80
C ILE A 28 -15.28 -9.01 -11.96
N ARG A 29 -15.39 -8.47 -13.17
CA ARG A 29 -14.84 -9.10 -14.38
C ARG A 29 -13.33 -9.33 -14.30
N ARG A 30 -12.60 -8.49 -13.56
CA ARG A 30 -11.15 -8.63 -13.36
C ARG A 30 -10.80 -9.60 -12.23
N LEU A 31 -11.50 -9.53 -11.10
CA LEU A 31 -11.14 -10.22 -9.86
C LEU A 31 -11.70 -11.63 -9.77
N ASP A 32 -12.81 -11.96 -10.45
CA ASP A 32 -13.44 -13.29 -10.33
C ASP A 32 -12.47 -14.43 -10.68
N GLY A 33 -11.77 -14.32 -11.81
CA GLY A 33 -10.78 -15.32 -12.25
C GLY A 33 -9.59 -15.43 -11.31
N ILE A 34 -9.06 -14.30 -10.83
CA ILE A 34 -7.93 -14.25 -9.91
C ILE A 34 -8.33 -14.85 -8.56
N ALA A 35 -9.52 -14.51 -8.05
CA ALA A 35 -10.01 -15.02 -6.79
C ALA A 35 -10.33 -16.52 -6.86
N ALA A 36 -10.87 -16.99 -7.99
CA ALA A 36 -11.06 -18.42 -8.22
C ALA A 36 -9.73 -19.17 -8.28
N PHE A 37 -8.72 -18.60 -8.94
CA PHE A 37 -7.37 -19.14 -8.95
C PHE A 37 -6.78 -19.19 -7.53
N ALA A 38 -6.80 -18.08 -6.79
CA ALA A 38 -6.24 -18.00 -5.44
C ALA A 38 -6.87 -19.03 -4.49
N ARG A 39 -8.20 -19.20 -4.56
CA ARG A 39 -8.92 -20.23 -3.79
C ARG A 39 -8.53 -21.65 -4.20
N LYS A 40 -8.36 -21.91 -5.49
CA LYS A 40 -7.97 -23.23 -6.00
C LYS A 40 -6.52 -23.57 -5.68
N ALA A 41 -5.63 -22.58 -5.74
CA ALA A 41 -4.21 -22.74 -5.43
C ALA A 41 -4.02 -23.12 -3.96
N ASP A 42 -4.79 -22.50 -3.06
CA ASP A 42 -4.79 -22.78 -1.62
C ASP A 42 -3.40 -22.76 -0.97
N TRP A 43 -2.51 -21.91 -1.48
CA TRP A 43 -1.15 -21.78 -1.00
C TRP A 43 -1.12 -21.10 0.37
N LYS A 44 -1.12 -21.91 1.44
CA LYS A 44 -1.22 -21.45 2.84
C LYS A 44 -0.07 -20.54 3.27
N ASP A 45 1.09 -20.68 2.64
CA ASP A 45 2.27 -19.86 2.92
C ASP A 45 2.25 -18.51 2.19
N PHE A 46 1.27 -18.28 1.31
CA PHE A 46 1.16 -17.08 0.50
C PHE A 46 -0.04 -16.23 0.93
N THR A 47 0.17 -14.92 0.91
CA THR A 47 -0.89 -13.93 1.11
C THR A 47 -1.24 -13.30 -0.24
N TRP A 48 -2.51 -13.40 -0.63
CA TRP A 48 -3.03 -12.68 -1.78
C TRP A 48 -3.50 -11.30 -1.34
N THR A 49 -3.06 -10.25 -2.03
CA THR A 49 -3.40 -8.87 -1.69
C THR A 49 -4.04 -8.14 -2.88
N VAL A 50 -4.90 -7.19 -2.58
CA VAL A 50 -5.29 -6.12 -3.48
C VAL A 50 -4.75 -4.84 -2.87
N HIS A 51 -3.83 -4.19 -3.58
CA HIS A 51 -3.44 -2.82 -3.28
C HIS A 51 -4.64 -1.92 -3.55
N MET A 52 -5.01 -1.09 -2.57
CA MET A 52 -6.22 -0.27 -2.65
C MET A 52 -5.89 1.18 -2.99
N GLU A 53 -4.95 1.79 -2.27
CA GLU A 53 -4.58 3.20 -2.41
C GLU A 53 -3.20 3.49 -1.81
N ASP A 54 -2.57 4.55 -2.33
CA ASP A 54 -1.31 5.11 -1.90
C ASP A 54 -1.43 6.64 -1.73
N GLU A 55 -0.92 7.17 -0.61
CA GLU A 55 -0.82 8.61 -0.38
C GLU A 55 -2.15 9.40 -0.43
N SER A 56 -3.27 8.81 0.00
CA SER A 56 -4.60 9.42 -0.03
C SER A 56 -4.66 10.74 0.75
N GLU A 57 -3.92 10.85 1.85
CA GLU A 57 -3.82 12.10 2.64
C GLU A 57 -3.12 13.24 1.89
N PHE A 58 -2.31 12.91 0.88
CA PHE A 58 -1.64 13.85 0.00
C PHE A 58 -2.50 14.13 -1.25
N LYS A 59 -2.83 13.09 -2.01
CA LYS A 59 -3.59 13.19 -3.28
C LYS A 59 -4.96 13.84 -3.10
N TYR A 60 -5.63 13.60 -1.96
CA TYR A 60 -7.02 14.02 -1.73
C TYR A 60 -7.16 14.95 -0.52
N ARG A 61 -6.14 15.75 -0.18
CA ARG A 61 -6.14 16.64 0.98
C ARG A 61 -7.39 17.55 1.07
N GLY A 62 -7.91 18.01 -0.09
CA GLY A 62 -9.14 18.82 -0.17
C GLY A 62 -10.44 18.03 -0.35
N LEU A 63 -10.37 16.70 -0.45
CA LEU A 63 -11.49 15.81 -0.75
C LEU A 63 -11.54 14.62 0.24
N ARG A 64 -11.14 14.85 1.50
CA ARG A 64 -11.01 13.80 2.53
C ARG A 64 -12.32 13.04 2.76
N GLU A 65 -13.44 13.74 2.91
CA GLU A 65 -14.73 13.07 3.14
C GLU A 65 -15.15 12.18 1.97
N LYS A 66 -14.90 12.64 0.73
CA LYS A 66 -15.17 11.87 -0.48
C LYS A 66 -14.25 10.65 -0.56
N SER A 67 -12.94 10.84 -0.38
CA SER A 67 -11.96 9.75 -0.43
C SER A 67 -12.20 8.71 0.65
N ASP A 68 -12.44 9.12 1.90
CA ASP A 68 -12.79 8.21 2.99
C ASP A 68 -14.07 7.40 2.68
N ARG A 69 -15.11 8.03 2.10
CA ARG A 69 -16.36 7.34 1.71
C ARG A 69 -16.09 6.29 0.63
N ILE A 70 -15.32 6.65 -0.40
CA ILE A 70 -15.00 5.74 -1.50
C ILE A 70 -14.08 4.61 -1.01
N ILE A 71 -13.09 4.89 -0.16
CA ILE A 71 -12.23 3.88 0.48
C ILE A 71 -13.07 2.85 1.23
N ARG A 72 -13.99 3.30 2.10
CA ARG A 72 -14.86 2.39 2.87
C ARG A 72 -15.73 1.54 1.95
N ARG A 73 -16.38 2.16 0.95
CA ARG A 73 -17.20 1.45 -0.03
C ARG A 73 -16.42 0.37 -0.78
N MET A 74 -15.25 0.73 -1.31
CA MET A 74 -14.42 -0.21 -2.05
C MET A 74 -13.87 -1.31 -1.15
N SER A 75 -13.44 -0.95 0.06
CA SER A 75 -13.00 -1.91 1.07
C SER A 75 -14.10 -2.92 1.40
N ASP A 76 -15.32 -2.45 1.67
CA ASP A 76 -16.45 -3.32 2.00
C ASP A 76 -16.82 -4.23 0.84
N PHE A 77 -16.83 -3.69 -0.39
CA PHE A 77 -17.01 -4.49 -1.60
C PHE A 77 -15.99 -5.63 -1.70
N ILE A 78 -14.69 -5.33 -1.56
CA ILE A 78 -13.63 -6.35 -1.61
C ILE A 78 -13.74 -7.33 -0.44
N ARG A 79 -13.97 -6.83 0.78
CA ARG A 79 -14.14 -7.63 1.99
C ARG A 79 -15.26 -8.66 1.86
N MET A 80 -16.40 -8.22 1.33
CA MET A 80 -17.59 -9.07 1.22
C MET A 80 -17.49 -10.05 0.04
N LYS A 81 -17.00 -9.58 -1.12
CA LYS A 81 -17.02 -10.39 -2.35
C LYS A 81 -15.75 -11.23 -2.54
N TYR A 82 -14.61 -10.75 -2.07
CA TYR A 82 -13.30 -11.38 -2.25
C TYR A 82 -12.51 -11.48 -0.94
N PRO A 83 -13.02 -12.18 0.08
CA PRO A 83 -12.34 -12.31 1.38
C PRO A 83 -10.97 -13.02 1.30
N VAL A 84 -10.68 -13.67 0.17
CA VAL A 84 -9.36 -14.27 -0.12
C VAL A 84 -8.24 -13.23 -0.24
N PHE A 85 -8.58 -11.97 -0.54
CA PHE A 85 -7.61 -10.89 -0.68
C PHE A 85 -7.51 -10.07 0.60
N ARG A 86 -6.28 -9.85 1.08
CA ARG A 86 -5.99 -8.76 2.00
C ARG A 86 -6.09 -7.42 1.27
N ARG A 87 -6.66 -6.43 1.94
CA ARG A 87 -6.84 -5.06 1.47
C ARG A 87 -5.66 -4.26 1.97
N GLU A 88 -4.70 -4.04 1.10
CA GLU A 88 -3.43 -3.41 1.41
C GLU A 88 -3.44 -1.93 1.00
N THR A 89 -2.70 -1.09 1.74
CA THR A 89 -2.61 0.34 1.50
C THR A 89 -1.20 0.87 1.75
N ALA A 90 -0.69 1.72 0.85
CA ALA A 90 0.57 2.45 1.02
C ALA A 90 0.30 3.87 1.54
N ASN A 91 -0.30 3.94 2.73
CA ASN A 91 -0.64 5.19 3.41
C ASN A 91 -0.01 5.20 4.80
N PRO A 92 0.15 6.39 5.44
CA PRO A 92 0.32 6.40 6.89
C PRO A 92 -0.87 5.70 7.55
N TYR A 93 -0.71 5.19 8.77
CA TYR A 93 -1.87 4.70 9.51
C TYR A 93 -2.84 5.85 9.77
N ILE A 94 -4.10 5.66 9.38
CA ILE A 94 -5.16 6.66 9.46
C ILE A 94 -6.24 6.09 10.39
N PRO A 95 -6.32 6.52 11.67
CA PRO A 95 -7.23 5.93 12.65
C PRO A 95 -8.70 5.88 12.22
N ARG A 96 -9.17 6.91 11.51
CA ARG A 96 -10.55 7.01 10.99
C ARG A 96 -10.87 6.02 9.86
N LEU A 97 -9.86 5.36 9.29
CA LEU A 97 -9.99 4.32 8.26
C LEU A 97 -9.71 2.92 8.81
N ARG A 98 -9.55 2.75 10.13
CA ARG A 98 -9.44 1.43 10.78
C ARG A 98 -10.57 0.50 10.32
N GLY A 99 -10.22 -0.74 10.00
CA GLY A 99 -11.13 -1.75 9.43
C GLY A 99 -11.30 -1.70 7.91
N SER A 100 -10.93 -0.59 7.25
CA SER A 100 -10.98 -0.48 5.77
C SER A 100 -9.83 -1.27 5.13
N PHE A 101 -8.68 -1.28 5.78
CA PHE A 101 -7.53 -2.07 5.35
C PHE A 101 -7.24 -3.13 6.40
N ASN A 102 -6.63 -4.23 5.97
CA ASN A 102 -6.11 -5.24 6.87
C ASN A 102 -4.64 -5.55 6.61
N LEU A 103 -3.97 -4.75 5.78
CA LEU A 103 -2.53 -4.73 5.63
C LEU A 103 -2.07 -3.27 5.44
N TRP A 104 -1.41 -2.72 6.43
CA TRP A 104 -0.94 -1.33 6.44
C TRP A 104 0.52 -1.27 6.05
N THR A 105 0.83 -0.69 4.90
CA THR A 105 2.20 -0.53 4.40
C THR A 105 2.64 0.91 4.58
N VAL A 106 3.21 1.22 5.74
CA VAL A 106 3.55 2.60 6.10
C VAL A 106 4.96 2.96 5.67
N LEU A 107 5.18 4.20 5.21
CA LEU A 107 6.54 4.71 5.05
C LEU A 107 7.30 4.60 6.37
N ILE A 108 8.56 4.17 6.33
CA ILE A 108 9.32 3.93 7.57
C ILE A 108 9.48 5.18 8.44
N ARG A 109 9.50 6.37 7.84
CA ARG A 109 9.49 7.67 8.54
C ARG A 109 8.21 7.91 9.33
N ASP A 110 7.10 7.32 8.91
CA ASP A 110 5.79 7.50 9.53
C ASP A 110 5.52 6.47 10.63
N TYR A 111 6.24 5.34 10.66
CA TYR A 111 6.09 4.32 11.69
C TYR A 111 6.19 4.86 13.13
N PRO A 112 7.18 5.74 13.48
CA PRO A 112 7.30 6.29 14.83
C PRO A 112 6.20 7.30 15.21
N LYS A 113 5.35 7.73 14.27
CA LYS A 113 4.23 8.64 14.55
C LYS A 113 3.07 7.93 15.25
N ILE A 114 3.07 6.61 15.24
CA ILE A 114 2.08 5.74 15.87
C ILE A 114 2.71 5.06 17.07
N THR A 115 1.97 5.00 18.17
CA THR A 115 2.50 4.43 19.41
C THR A 115 2.63 2.90 19.30
N PRO A 116 3.57 2.26 20.03
CA PRO A 116 3.65 0.81 20.09
C PRO A 116 2.33 0.13 20.47
N ALA A 117 1.56 0.75 21.39
CA ALA A 117 0.26 0.23 21.83
C ALA A 117 -0.80 0.26 20.71
N GLU A 118 -0.80 1.29 19.86
CA GLU A 118 -1.68 1.33 18.69
C GLU A 118 -1.29 0.28 17.66
N TRP A 119 0.00 0.07 17.42
CA TRP A 119 0.46 -1.02 16.56
C TRP A 119 0.07 -2.39 17.10
N ASP A 120 0.18 -2.61 18.40
CA ASP A 120 -0.28 -3.85 19.02
C ASP A 120 -1.79 -4.02 18.93
N ALA A 121 -2.57 -2.94 19.03
CA ALA A 121 -4.02 -2.99 18.83
C ALA A 121 -4.39 -3.32 17.37
N ILE A 122 -3.66 -2.78 16.38
CA ILE A 122 -3.85 -3.10 14.96
C ILE A 122 -3.56 -4.58 14.72
N ARG A 123 -2.42 -5.09 15.22
CA ARG A 123 -2.07 -6.51 15.10
C ARG A 123 -3.07 -7.43 15.80
N LYS A 124 -3.61 -7.00 16.95
CA LYS A 124 -4.63 -7.77 17.69
C LYS A 124 -5.94 -7.91 16.91
N ASP A 125 -6.28 -6.95 16.06
CA ASP A 125 -7.44 -7.03 15.16
C ASP A 125 -7.18 -7.98 13.96
N GLY A 126 -5.97 -8.54 13.83
CA GLY A 126 -5.55 -9.41 12.75
C GLY A 126 -4.95 -8.66 11.55
N ASP A 127 -4.82 -7.34 11.63
CA ASP A 127 -4.20 -6.52 10.59
C ASP A 127 -2.68 -6.72 10.56
N GLY A 128 -2.11 -6.76 9.36
CA GLY A 128 -0.67 -6.84 9.15
C GLY A 128 -0.06 -5.45 9.03
N VAL A 129 1.21 -5.33 9.41
CA VAL A 129 1.96 -4.06 9.28
C VAL A 129 3.22 -4.31 8.47
N TRP A 130 3.32 -3.66 7.32
CA TRP A 130 4.51 -3.64 6.47
C TRP A 130 5.15 -2.25 6.50
N ALA A 131 6.46 -2.20 6.21
CA ALA A 131 7.17 -0.95 5.97
C ALA A 131 7.28 -0.68 4.46
N TYR A 132 7.41 0.58 4.11
CA TYR A 132 7.67 1.05 2.75
C TYR A 132 8.86 2.02 2.74
N VAL A 133 9.71 1.87 1.73
CA VAL A 133 10.72 2.86 1.33
C VAL A 133 10.62 3.09 -0.19
N CYS A 134 10.83 4.33 -0.63
CA CYS A 134 10.74 4.82 -2.01
C CYS A 134 12.00 5.64 -2.34
N CYS A 135 11.86 6.54 -3.31
CA CYS A 135 12.34 7.91 -3.35
C CYS A 135 12.39 8.70 -2.04
N GLU A 136 11.66 8.31 -1.00
CA GLU A 136 11.78 8.80 0.38
C GLU A 136 11.63 7.62 1.36
N PRO A 137 12.05 7.77 2.63
CA PRO A 137 12.83 8.88 3.17
C PRO A 137 14.34 8.77 2.85
N HIS A 138 15.04 9.90 2.85
CA HIS A 138 16.51 9.96 2.81
C HIS A 138 17.12 9.84 4.22
N ALA A 139 18.44 9.97 4.32
CA ALA A 139 19.15 10.04 5.61
C ALA A 139 18.44 11.05 6.56
N PRO A 140 18.28 10.73 7.85
CA PRO A 140 18.91 9.62 8.59
C PRO A 140 18.16 8.27 8.52
N PHE A 141 17.13 8.13 7.68
CA PHE A 141 16.38 6.88 7.55
C PHE A 141 17.08 5.90 6.60
N ALA A 142 16.97 4.60 6.92
CA ALA A 142 17.50 3.55 6.07
C ALA A 142 16.66 3.38 4.81
N ASN A 143 17.32 3.28 3.66
CA ASN A 143 16.70 3.08 2.36
C ASN A 143 17.64 2.26 1.45
N PHE A 144 17.22 1.99 0.21
CA PHE A 144 17.98 1.26 -0.80
C PHE A 144 18.68 2.18 -1.80
N PHE A 145 18.93 3.44 -1.44
CA PHE A 145 19.65 4.34 -2.33
C PHE A 145 21.12 3.95 -2.44
N VAL A 146 21.65 4.02 -3.66
CA VAL A 146 23.03 3.62 -3.99
C VAL A 146 24.08 4.56 -3.40
N ASP A 147 23.69 5.80 -3.08
CA ASP A 147 24.52 6.84 -2.50
C ASP A 147 24.55 6.81 -0.96
N GLN A 148 23.74 5.95 -0.31
CA GLN A 148 23.85 5.69 1.12
C GLN A 148 25.03 4.75 1.43
N GLU A 149 25.56 4.83 2.66
CA GLU A 149 26.58 3.91 3.12
C GLU A 149 26.12 2.45 2.96
N GLY A 150 26.99 1.56 2.46
CA GLY A 150 26.60 0.20 2.09
C GLY A 150 26.02 -0.67 3.22
N ALA A 151 26.20 -0.27 4.49
CA ALA A 151 25.58 -0.92 5.63
C ALA A 151 24.11 -0.51 5.85
N VAL A 152 23.70 0.68 5.40
CA VAL A 152 22.38 1.28 5.68
C VAL A 152 21.23 0.41 5.14
N PRO A 153 21.24 -0.10 3.89
CA PRO A 153 20.22 -1.03 3.41
C PRO A 153 20.04 -2.28 4.28
N ARG A 154 21.10 -2.75 4.95
CA ARG A 154 21.04 -3.94 5.81
C ARG A 154 20.42 -3.62 7.17
N VAL A 155 20.62 -2.40 7.67
CA VAL A 155 20.02 -1.92 8.92
C VAL A 155 18.49 -1.90 8.82
N LEU A 156 17.94 -1.66 7.62
CA LEU A 156 16.50 -1.64 7.39
C LEU A 156 15.81 -2.91 7.92
N PHE A 157 16.32 -4.10 7.59
CA PHE A 157 15.74 -5.37 8.04
C PHE A 157 15.84 -5.58 9.56
N TRP A 158 16.91 -5.09 10.20
CA TRP A 158 17.03 -5.10 11.66
C TRP A 158 16.01 -4.17 12.33
N GLN A 159 15.68 -3.03 11.70
CA GLN A 159 14.62 -2.15 12.17
C GLN A 159 13.25 -2.85 12.08
N LEU A 160 12.97 -3.54 10.97
CA LEU A 160 11.71 -4.31 10.83
C LEU A 160 11.58 -5.37 11.92
N PHE A 161 12.65 -6.14 12.15
CA PHE A 161 12.70 -7.14 13.21
C PHE A 161 12.44 -6.51 14.60
N LYS A 162 13.19 -5.46 14.94
CA LYS A 162 13.06 -4.75 16.23
C LYS A 162 11.63 -4.24 16.47
N HIS A 163 10.97 -3.77 15.43
CA HIS A 163 9.64 -3.17 15.52
C HIS A 163 8.49 -4.16 15.23
N ARG A 164 8.78 -5.45 15.03
CA ARG A 164 7.78 -6.48 14.69
C ARG A 164 6.96 -6.11 13.45
N ILE A 165 7.65 -5.60 12.43
CA ILE A 165 7.05 -5.28 11.13
C ILE A 165 7.15 -6.54 10.26
N ASP A 166 6.01 -6.97 9.71
CA ASP A 166 5.83 -8.30 9.11
C ASP A 166 6.33 -8.38 7.67
N GLY A 167 6.64 -7.25 7.04
CA GLY A 167 7.07 -7.20 5.65
C GLY A 167 7.61 -5.86 5.20
N LEU A 168 8.14 -5.84 3.98
CA LEU A 168 8.72 -4.68 3.33
C LEU A 168 8.20 -4.59 1.89
N LEU A 169 7.67 -3.43 1.53
CA LEU A 169 7.37 -3.08 0.15
C LEU A 169 8.51 -2.22 -0.40
N TYR A 170 8.93 -2.51 -1.63
CA TYR A 170 9.81 -1.64 -2.41
C TYR A 170 9.30 -1.54 -3.85
N TYR A 171 9.07 -0.32 -4.33
CA TYR A 171 8.33 -0.08 -5.57
C TYR A 171 9.12 -0.37 -6.86
N SER A 172 10.45 -0.48 -6.79
CA SER A 172 11.30 -0.51 -7.98
C SER A 172 12.49 -1.45 -7.82
N VAL A 173 12.27 -2.75 -7.97
CA VAL A 173 13.34 -3.77 -7.86
C VAL A 173 14.23 -3.84 -9.11
N ASN A 174 13.64 -3.67 -10.31
CA ASN A 174 14.33 -3.86 -11.58
C ASN A 174 13.89 -2.87 -12.67
N ALA A 175 13.37 -1.69 -12.30
CA ALA A 175 12.97 -0.66 -13.26
C ALA A 175 14.20 0.10 -13.79
N VAL A 176 15.09 -0.61 -14.47
CA VAL A 176 16.29 -0.04 -15.08
C VAL A 176 15.85 0.90 -16.19
N ARG A 177 16.03 2.20 -15.95
CA ARG A 177 15.96 3.21 -17.02
C ARG A 177 17.38 3.50 -17.48
N ARG A 178 17.56 3.82 -18.76
CA ARG A 178 18.74 4.62 -19.16
C ARG A 178 18.59 5.96 -18.43
N GLN A 179 19.33 6.14 -17.33
CA GLN A 179 19.21 7.34 -16.51
C GLN A 179 19.98 8.49 -17.17
N GLU A 180 19.25 9.55 -17.48
CA GLU A 180 19.68 10.89 -17.06
C GLU A 180 19.31 11.01 -15.58
N ASN A 181 20.30 11.29 -14.74
CA ASN A 181 20.12 11.46 -13.30
C ASN A 181 19.46 12.84 -13.06
N SER A 182 18.24 12.86 -12.53
CA SER A 182 17.48 14.10 -12.28
C SER A 182 18.09 15.01 -11.22
N ASP A 183 19.01 14.47 -10.41
CA ASP A 183 19.70 15.19 -9.34
C ASP A 183 21.04 15.77 -9.81
N LEU A 184 21.45 15.51 -11.06
CA LEU A 184 22.60 16.16 -11.68
C LEU A 184 22.15 17.38 -12.50
N PRO A 185 22.87 18.52 -12.42
CA PRO A 185 22.64 19.64 -13.33
C PRO A 185 23.05 19.22 -14.75
N GLY A 186 22.06 18.97 -15.61
CA GLY A 186 22.23 18.63 -17.02
C GLY A 186 20.91 18.75 -17.79
N PRO A 187 20.95 18.87 -19.13
CA PRO A 187 19.72 18.99 -19.92
C PRO A 187 18.86 17.75 -19.77
N LYS A 188 17.54 17.99 -19.67
CA LYS A 188 16.47 16.99 -19.58
C LYS A 188 15.76 16.84 -20.92
#